data_AF-A0A7S2QEI3-F1
#
_entry.id   AF-A0A7S2QEI3-F1
#
_cell.length_a   1.000
_cell.length_b   1.000
_cell.length_c   1.000
_cell.angle_alpha   90.00
_cell.angle_beta   90.00
_cell.angle_gamma   90.00
#
_symmetry.space_group_name_H-M   'P 1'
#
loop_
_entity.id
_entity.type
_entity.pdbx_description
1 polymer ?
#
loop_
_entity_poly.entity_id
_entity_poly.type
_entity_poly.pdbx_seq_one_letter_code
_entity_poly.pdbx_strand_id
1 'polypeptide(L)'
;WFKDDCFRWTNKPRCPCCDAEASEFVGMATPNDEERSFGAGRVEAYRCVTCNGEVRFPRYNDPARLLESRHGRCGEWANCFTLILAACGYTCRLVVDWTDHVWSEVLLRGKWVHCDPCEGALDAPLTYAAGWGKKLTYVIAFGQREVVDVTARYTNDWTAALARRDLVTEAGLAALVAAADQQARMASGP
;
A
#
# COMPACT_ATOMS: atom_id res chain seq x y z
N TRP A 1 -1.94 -9.18 16.02
CA TRP A 1 -2.75 -7.95 16.25
C TRP A 1 -3.23 -7.30 14.97
N PHE A 2 -2.40 -6.59 14.18
CA PHE A 2 -2.94 -5.86 13.02
C PHE A 2 -3.65 -6.80 12.03
N LYS A 3 -2.96 -7.89 11.65
CA LYS A 3 -3.47 -8.91 10.72
C LYS A 3 -4.59 -9.78 11.30
N ASP A 4 -4.48 -10.15 12.57
CA ASP A 4 -5.35 -11.17 13.18
C ASP A 4 -6.61 -10.58 13.83
N ASP A 5 -6.52 -9.35 14.35
CA ASP A 5 -7.54 -8.76 15.22
C ASP A 5 -8.06 -7.40 14.72
N CYS A 6 -7.20 -6.60 14.07
CA CYS A 6 -7.52 -5.20 13.74
C CYS A 6 -8.12 -5.03 12.35
N PHE A 7 -7.46 -5.57 11.32
CA PHE A 7 -7.71 -5.25 9.92
C PHE A 7 -8.00 -6.51 9.09
N ARG A 8 -8.93 -6.43 8.14
CA ARG A 8 -9.43 -7.60 7.40
C ARG A 8 -9.18 -7.51 5.90
N TRP A 9 -8.79 -8.63 5.31
CA TRP A 9 -8.61 -8.72 3.87
C TRP A 9 -9.96 -8.75 3.19
N THR A 10 -10.14 -7.92 2.16
CA THR A 10 -11.38 -7.87 1.38
C THR A 10 -11.07 -8.10 -0.09
N ASN A 11 -11.25 -9.35 -0.53
CA ASN A 11 -11.27 -9.63 -1.97
C ASN A 11 -12.58 -9.18 -2.61
N LYS A 12 -13.70 -9.43 -1.91
CA LYS A 12 -15.04 -9.00 -2.28
C LYS A 12 -15.75 -8.50 -1.02
N PRO A 13 -16.51 -7.40 -1.10
CA PRO A 13 -17.19 -6.85 0.07
C PRO A 13 -18.35 -7.75 0.53
N ARG A 14 -18.72 -7.60 1.80
CA ARG A 14 -19.95 -8.19 2.35
C ARG A 14 -21.11 -7.21 2.20
N CYS A 15 -22.31 -7.75 1.99
CA CYS A 15 -23.51 -6.94 1.85
C CYS A 15 -23.88 -6.29 3.19
N PRO A 16 -24.07 -4.96 3.26
CA PRO A 16 -24.45 -4.31 4.51
C PRO A 16 -25.86 -4.69 5.00
N CYS A 17 -26.73 -5.19 4.12
CA CYS A 17 -28.10 -5.55 4.46
C CYS A 17 -28.25 -6.96 5.04
N CYS A 18 -27.46 -7.93 4.57
CA CYS A 18 -27.64 -9.35 4.93
C CYS A 18 -26.34 -10.09 5.21
N ASP A 19 -25.18 -9.41 5.19
CA ASP A 19 -23.85 -9.94 5.52
C ASP A 19 -23.34 -11.09 4.62
N ALA A 20 -24.10 -11.45 3.57
CA ALA A 20 -23.65 -12.37 2.53
C ALA A 20 -22.52 -11.75 1.69
N GLU A 21 -21.66 -12.59 1.11
CA GLU A 21 -20.65 -12.13 0.14
C GLU A 21 -21.35 -11.51 -1.07
N ALA A 22 -20.96 -10.29 -1.45
CA ALA A 22 -21.40 -9.66 -2.68
C ALA A 22 -20.52 -10.18 -3.83
N SER A 23 -20.82 -11.39 -4.30
CA SER A 23 -19.91 -12.12 -5.19
C SER A 23 -19.97 -11.70 -6.65
N GLU A 24 -20.99 -10.95 -7.06
CA GLU A 24 -21.19 -10.49 -8.44
C GLU A 24 -20.61 -9.09 -8.62
N PHE A 25 -19.50 -8.99 -9.34
CA PHE A 25 -18.89 -7.71 -9.70
C PHE A 25 -19.66 -7.06 -10.86
N VAL A 26 -20.16 -5.84 -10.64
CA VAL A 26 -20.96 -5.10 -11.62
C VAL A 26 -20.07 -4.17 -12.46
N GLY A 27 -19.01 -3.63 -11.86
CA GLY A 27 -18.09 -2.71 -12.53
C GLY A 27 -17.56 -1.64 -11.60
N MET A 28 -17.00 -0.58 -12.20
CA MET A 28 -16.54 0.59 -11.46
C MET A 28 -17.66 1.61 -11.36
N ALA A 29 -17.97 2.06 -10.14
CA ALA A 29 -18.89 3.16 -9.90
C ALA A 29 -18.14 4.48 -9.71
N THR A 30 -18.81 5.58 -10.04
CA THR A 30 -18.35 6.92 -9.69
C THR A 30 -18.40 7.07 -8.16
N PRO A 31 -17.32 7.53 -7.51
CA PRO A 31 -17.37 7.89 -6.09
C PRO A 31 -18.48 8.93 -5.84
N ASN A 32 -19.17 8.86 -4.71
CA ASN A 32 -20.04 9.94 -4.25
C ASN A 32 -19.21 11.01 -3.50
N ASP A 33 -19.84 12.09 -3.02
CA ASP A 33 -19.13 13.20 -2.35
C ASP A 33 -18.43 12.77 -1.06
N GLU A 34 -19.06 11.90 -0.27
CA GLU A 34 -18.49 11.36 0.96
C GLU A 34 -17.31 10.41 0.66
N GLU A 35 -17.45 9.55 -0.35
CA GLU A 35 -16.37 8.66 -0.76
C GLU A 35 -15.14 9.45 -1.25
N ARG A 36 -15.38 10.53 -2.00
CA ARG A 36 -14.33 11.46 -2.44
C ARG A 36 -13.65 12.16 -1.27
N SER A 37 -14.41 12.62 -0.27
CA SER A 37 -13.83 13.34 0.86
C SER A 37 -12.85 12.48 1.66
N PHE A 38 -13.00 11.16 1.64
CA PHE A 38 -12.07 10.17 2.22
C PHE A 38 -11.04 9.61 1.21
N GLY A 39 -10.82 10.32 0.09
CA GLY A 39 -9.79 9.99 -0.88
C GLY A 39 -10.06 8.76 -1.74
N ALA A 40 -11.30 8.29 -1.84
CA ALA A 40 -11.64 7.21 -2.77
C ALA A 40 -11.66 7.74 -4.22
N GLY A 41 -10.60 7.44 -4.97
CA GLY A 41 -10.53 7.72 -6.41
C GLY A 41 -11.31 6.72 -7.26
N ARG A 42 -11.62 5.55 -6.70
CA ARG A 42 -12.34 4.47 -7.38
C ARG A 42 -13.26 3.72 -6.41
N VAL A 43 -14.38 3.25 -6.93
CA VAL A 43 -15.35 2.42 -6.19
C VAL A 43 -15.67 1.18 -7.00
N GLU A 44 -15.46 0.02 -6.41
CA GLU A 44 -15.88 -1.26 -7.01
C GLU A 44 -17.33 -1.50 -6.62
N ALA A 45 -18.22 -1.69 -7.61
CA ALA A 45 -19.62 -1.97 -7.39
C ALA A 45 -19.90 -3.47 -7.55
N TYR A 46 -20.66 -4.00 -6.59
CA TYR A 46 -21.07 -5.39 -6.52
C TYR A 46 -22.57 -5.49 -6.33
N ARG A 47 -23.12 -6.66 -6.64
CA ARG A 47 -24.51 -7.02 -6.39
C ARG A 47 -24.55 -8.19 -5.41
N CYS A 48 -25.40 -8.07 -4.39
CA CYS A 48 -25.58 -9.14 -3.42
C CYS A 48 -26.40 -10.28 -4.04
N VAL A 49 -25.88 -11.51 -3.97
CA VAL A 49 -26.57 -12.70 -4.50
C VAL A 49 -27.82 -13.10 -3.71
N THR A 50 -27.94 -12.66 -2.46
CA THR A 50 -29.06 -13.02 -1.58
C THR A 50 -30.21 -12.02 -1.65
N CYS A 51 -29.92 -10.71 -1.54
CA CYS A 51 -30.94 -9.67 -1.48
C CYS A 51 -30.99 -8.76 -2.72
N ASN A 52 -30.14 -9.00 -3.72
CA ASN A 52 -30.01 -8.18 -4.93
C ASN A 52 -29.64 -6.70 -4.71
N GLY A 53 -29.28 -6.33 -3.47
CA GLY A 53 -28.86 -4.98 -3.13
C GLY A 53 -27.52 -4.61 -3.75
N GLU A 54 -27.35 -3.32 -4.07
CA GLU A 54 -26.07 -2.75 -4.47
C GLU A 54 -25.11 -2.73 -3.28
N VAL A 55 -23.87 -3.14 -3.50
CA VAL A 55 -22.79 -3.12 -2.52
C VAL A 55 -21.63 -2.35 -3.12
N ARG A 56 -21.21 -1.28 -2.42
CA ARG A 56 -20.12 -0.41 -2.87
C ARG A 56 -18.87 -0.70 -2.06
N PHE A 57 -17.73 -0.78 -2.73
CA PHE A 57 -16.43 -0.94 -2.11
C PHE A 57 -15.50 0.21 -2.54
N PRO A 58 -15.62 1.36 -1.87
CA PRO A 58 -14.73 2.50 -2.09
C PRO A 58 -13.31 2.18 -1.64
N ARG A 59 -12.33 2.50 -2.50
CA ARG A 59 -10.90 2.29 -2.24
C ARG A 59 -10.32 3.54 -1.60
N TYR A 60 -10.53 3.68 -0.28
CA TYR A 60 -10.15 4.86 0.48
C TYR A 60 -8.63 5.03 0.58
N ASN A 61 -8.17 6.28 0.48
CA ASN A 61 -6.77 6.66 0.73
C ASN A 61 -6.59 7.48 2.01
N ASP A 62 -7.67 7.92 2.64
CA ASP A 62 -7.62 8.55 3.95
C ASP A 62 -7.35 7.49 5.05
N PRO A 63 -6.18 7.51 5.72
CA PRO A 63 -5.85 6.53 6.73
C PRO A 63 -6.73 6.61 7.99
N ALA A 64 -7.32 7.78 8.30
CA ALA A 64 -8.28 7.90 9.41
C ALA A 64 -9.56 7.13 9.09
N ARG A 65 -10.05 7.20 7.85
CA ARG A 65 -11.20 6.40 7.41
C ARG A 65 -10.91 4.90 7.44
N LEU A 66 -9.67 4.50 7.18
CA LEU A 66 -9.25 3.09 7.25
C LEU A 66 -9.20 2.55 8.69
N LEU A 67 -8.97 3.39 9.70
CA LEU A 67 -9.09 2.99 11.12
C LEU A 67 -10.53 2.63 11.50
N GLU A 68 -11.51 3.24 10.85
CA GLU A 68 -12.94 2.97 11.02
C GLU A 68 -13.38 1.75 10.23
N SER A 69 -13.07 1.71 8.92
CA SER A 69 -13.51 0.62 8.04
C SER A 69 -12.83 -0.70 8.39
N ARG A 70 -11.53 -0.67 8.72
CA ARG A 70 -10.74 -1.84 9.13
C ARG A 70 -10.71 -2.97 8.10
N HIS A 71 -10.82 -2.64 6.82
CA HIS A 71 -10.76 -3.64 5.77
C HIS A 71 -10.26 -3.06 4.44
N GLY A 72 -9.72 -3.92 3.59
CA GLY A 72 -9.20 -3.52 2.28
C GLY A 72 -8.26 -4.56 1.67
N ARG A 73 -7.44 -4.13 0.71
CA ARG A 73 -6.36 -4.92 0.11
C ARG A 73 -5.00 -4.30 0.46
N CYS A 74 -3.91 -4.74 -0.17
CA CYS A 74 -2.54 -4.32 0.18
C CYS A 74 -2.37 -2.80 0.33
N GLY A 75 -2.97 -2.02 -0.58
CA GLY A 75 -3.05 -0.55 -0.51
C GLY A 75 -3.53 -0.02 0.85
N GLU A 76 -4.75 -0.39 1.24
CA GLU A 76 -5.37 0.05 2.48
C GLU A 76 -4.65 -0.50 3.72
N TRP A 77 -4.19 -1.75 3.64
CA TRP A 77 -3.43 -2.40 4.71
C TRP A 77 -2.14 -1.64 5.02
N ALA A 78 -1.30 -1.40 4.01
CA ALA A 78 -0.03 -0.71 4.18
C ALA A 78 -0.22 0.75 4.60
N ASN A 79 -1.24 1.44 4.05
CA ASN A 79 -1.56 2.82 4.41
C ASN A 79 -1.94 2.94 5.90
N CYS A 80 -2.95 2.17 6.34
CA CYS A 80 -3.41 2.18 7.72
C CYS A 80 -2.32 1.72 8.70
N PHE A 81 -1.56 0.67 8.33
CA PHE A 81 -0.48 0.18 9.18
C PHE A 81 0.66 1.21 9.34
N THR A 82 1.04 1.90 8.25
CA THR A 82 2.06 2.95 8.31
C THR A 82 1.62 4.11 9.20
N LEU A 83 0.34 4.50 9.15
CA LEU A 83 -0.21 5.48 10.09
C LEU A 83 -0.04 5.02 11.55
N ILE A 84 -0.39 3.76 11.86
CA ILE A 84 -0.27 3.22 13.22
C ILE A 84 1.18 3.22 13.69
N LEU A 85 2.13 2.84 12.83
CA LEU A 85 3.57 2.91 13.15
C LEU A 85 3.98 4.36 13.50
N ALA A 86 3.59 5.32 12.67
CA ALA A 86 3.88 6.74 12.90
C ALA A 86 3.24 7.25 14.21
N ALA A 87 1.98 6.89 14.47
CA ALA A 87 1.26 7.27 15.68
C ALA A 87 1.90 6.67 16.96
N CYS A 88 2.52 5.50 16.84
CA CYS A 88 3.32 4.89 17.91
C CYS A 88 4.72 5.50 18.07
N GLY A 89 5.07 6.52 17.29
CA GLY A 89 6.36 7.21 17.37
C GLY A 89 7.51 6.53 16.63
N TYR A 90 7.22 5.54 15.78
CA TYR A 90 8.25 4.92 14.95
C TYR A 90 8.58 5.81 13.74
N THR A 91 9.87 5.89 13.40
CA THR A 91 10.27 6.36 12.07
C THR A 91 9.96 5.27 11.06
N CYS A 92 9.05 5.54 10.14
CA CYS A 92 8.58 4.59 9.15
C CYS A 92 8.50 5.19 7.75
N ARG A 93 8.44 4.32 6.75
CA ARG A 93 8.23 4.65 5.34
C ARG A 93 7.09 3.82 4.78
N LEU A 94 6.32 4.38 3.86
CA LEU A 94 5.47 3.62 2.96
C LEU A 94 6.31 3.24 1.74
N VAL A 95 6.35 1.95 1.40
CA VAL A 95 7.12 1.45 0.25
C VAL A 95 6.16 1.06 -0.86
N VAL A 96 6.46 1.55 -2.07
CA VAL A 96 5.66 1.30 -3.27
C VAL A 96 6.48 0.52 -4.27
N ASP A 97 6.01 -0.67 -4.61
CA ASP A 97 6.48 -1.49 -5.71
C ASP A 97 5.60 -1.25 -6.94
N TRP A 98 6.22 -0.80 -8.03
CA TRP A 98 5.54 -0.51 -9.30
C TRP A 98 4.90 -1.73 -9.95
N THR A 99 5.16 -2.94 -9.45
CA THR A 99 4.49 -4.18 -9.88
C THR A 99 3.26 -4.51 -9.01
N ASP A 100 2.53 -3.47 -8.59
CA ASP A 100 1.25 -3.53 -7.87
C ASP A 100 1.33 -4.18 -6.47
N HIS A 101 2.25 -3.70 -5.64
CA HIS A 101 2.25 -4.02 -4.21
C HIS A 101 2.78 -2.87 -3.35
N VAL A 102 2.39 -2.83 -2.08
CA VAL A 102 2.83 -1.82 -1.12
C VAL A 102 3.00 -2.44 0.26
N TRP A 103 3.94 -1.90 1.03
CA TRP A 103 4.22 -2.33 2.41
C TRP A 103 4.87 -1.19 3.19
N SER A 104 5.35 -1.46 4.40
CA SER A 104 6.01 -0.47 5.26
C SER A 104 7.47 -0.83 5.53
N GLU A 105 8.31 0.16 5.75
CA GLU A 105 9.60 -0.02 6.43
C GLU A 105 9.58 0.71 7.77
N VAL A 106 10.26 0.17 8.77
CA VAL A 106 10.42 0.78 10.08
C VAL A 106 11.89 0.82 10.49
N LEU A 107 12.34 1.94 11.05
CA LEU A 107 13.71 2.08 11.53
C LEU A 107 13.83 1.49 12.95
N LEU A 108 14.51 0.35 13.07
CA LEU A 108 14.76 -0.31 14.36
C LEU A 108 16.25 -0.44 14.59
N ARG A 109 16.73 0.08 15.72
CA ARG A 109 18.15 -0.01 16.14
C ARG A 109 19.12 0.45 15.02
N GLY A 110 18.76 1.53 14.32
CA GLY A 110 19.57 2.11 13.25
C GLY A 110 19.51 1.37 11.91
N LYS A 111 18.63 0.37 11.75
CA LYS A 111 18.43 -0.36 10.49
C LYS A 111 16.99 -0.25 10.03
N TRP A 112 16.80 0.02 8.75
CA TRP A 112 15.49 -0.15 8.12
C TRP A 112 15.12 -1.62 8.12
N VAL A 113 13.93 -1.94 8.59
CA VAL A 113 13.37 -3.28 8.68
C VAL A 113 12.11 -3.31 7.83
N HIS A 114 12.03 -4.28 6.93
CA HIS A 114 10.84 -4.51 6.10
C HIS A 114 9.68 -5.01 6.97
N CYS A 115 8.48 -4.45 6.78
CA CYS A 115 7.25 -4.86 7.42
C CYS A 115 6.12 -4.98 6.39
N ASP A 116 5.63 -6.19 6.15
CA ASP A 116 4.43 -6.41 5.34
C ASP A 116 3.28 -6.86 6.25
N PRO A 117 2.31 -5.97 6.54
CA PRO A 117 1.19 -6.32 7.41
C PRO A 117 0.22 -7.31 6.74
N CYS A 118 0.10 -7.31 5.41
CA CYS A 118 -0.75 -8.27 4.68
C CYS A 118 -0.23 -9.69 4.85
N GLU A 119 1.09 -9.84 4.77
CA GLU A 119 1.74 -11.14 4.91
C GLU A 119 2.00 -11.52 6.36
N GLY A 120 2.01 -10.55 7.28
CA GLY A 120 2.47 -10.78 8.65
C GLY A 120 3.98 -11.04 8.70
N ALA A 121 4.72 -10.44 7.76
CA ALA A 121 6.14 -10.66 7.57
C ALA A 121 6.96 -9.48 8.11
N LEU A 122 8.06 -9.81 8.79
CA LEU A 122 9.01 -8.85 9.37
C LEU A 122 10.43 -9.25 8.96
N ASP A 123 11.22 -8.27 8.50
CA ASP A 123 12.61 -8.44 8.06
C ASP A 123 12.83 -9.53 6.99
N ALA A 124 11.84 -9.70 6.10
CA ALA A 124 11.84 -10.68 5.02
C ALA A 124 11.75 -10.00 3.63
N PRO A 125 12.72 -9.14 3.24
CA PRO A 125 12.61 -8.34 2.01
C PRO A 125 12.59 -9.19 0.72
N LEU A 126 13.08 -10.43 0.75
CA LEU A 126 13.04 -11.33 -0.41
C LEU A 126 11.72 -12.10 -0.56
N THR A 127 10.71 -11.83 0.28
CA THR A 127 9.36 -12.41 0.17
C THR A 127 8.80 -12.25 -1.24
N TYR A 128 9.04 -11.10 -1.87
CA TYR A 128 8.48 -10.79 -3.18
C TYR A 128 9.26 -11.42 -4.34
N ALA A 129 10.55 -11.08 -4.46
CA ALA A 129 11.35 -11.55 -5.59
C ALA A 129 11.65 -13.04 -5.52
N ALA A 130 12.08 -13.55 -4.36
CA ALA A 130 12.42 -14.96 -4.21
C ALA A 130 11.22 -15.81 -3.80
N GLY A 131 10.35 -15.30 -2.90
CA GLY A 131 9.19 -16.05 -2.44
C GLY A 131 8.08 -16.15 -3.49
N TRP A 132 7.59 -15.01 -3.98
CA TRP A 132 6.50 -14.98 -4.97
C TRP A 132 6.98 -15.07 -6.42
N GLY A 133 8.28 -14.94 -6.66
CA GLY A 133 8.82 -14.88 -8.02
C GLY A 133 8.51 -13.57 -8.74
N LYS A 134 8.22 -12.47 -8.02
CA LYS A 134 7.91 -11.18 -8.64
C LYS A 134 9.12 -10.67 -9.42
N LYS A 135 8.86 -10.22 -10.65
CA LYS A 135 9.85 -9.56 -11.51
C LYS A 135 9.86 -8.06 -11.23
N LEU A 136 10.39 -7.67 -10.07
CA LEU A 136 10.40 -6.27 -9.60
C LEU A 136 11.09 -5.32 -10.60
N THR A 137 10.63 -4.07 -10.63
CA THR A 137 11.15 -2.98 -11.48
C THR A 137 11.61 -1.79 -10.65
N TYR A 138 10.69 -1.05 -10.04
CA TYR A 138 10.95 0.10 -9.19
C TYR A 138 10.29 -0.13 -7.84
N VAL A 139 11.08 -0.01 -6.76
CA VAL A 139 10.59 -0.05 -5.39
C VAL A 139 11.09 1.20 -4.68
N ILE A 140 10.19 2.13 -4.42
CA ILE A 140 10.51 3.45 -3.87
C ILE A 140 9.88 3.58 -2.49
N ALA A 141 10.68 3.99 -1.51
CA ALA A 141 10.25 4.21 -0.14
C ALA A 141 10.05 5.71 0.12
N PHE A 142 8.91 6.04 0.72
CA PHE A 142 8.51 7.40 1.08
C PHE A 142 8.39 7.51 2.59
N GLY A 143 9.32 8.23 3.21
CA GLY A 143 9.29 8.59 4.62
C GLY A 143 8.91 10.04 4.82
N GLN A 144 8.70 10.44 6.07
CA GLN A 144 8.39 11.83 6.41
C GLN A 144 9.49 12.79 5.95
N ARG A 145 10.77 12.39 6.06
CA ARG A 145 11.94 13.23 5.81
C ARG A 145 12.86 12.68 4.72
N GLU A 146 12.38 11.75 3.91
CA GLU A 146 13.20 11.14 2.87
C GLU A 146 12.39 10.42 1.80
N VAL A 147 12.96 10.32 0.60
CA VAL A 147 12.49 9.47 -0.49
C VAL A 147 13.69 8.71 -1.04
N VAL A 148 13.60 7.38 -1.11
CA VAL A 148 14.75 6.54 -1.44
C VAL A 148 14.34 5.43 -2.40
N ASP A 149 15.15 5.20 -3.43
CA ASP A 149 15.08 3.98 -4.23
C ASP A 149 15.64 2.81 -3.42
N VAL A 150 14.77 1.90 -3.00
CA VAL A 150 15.10 0.74 -2.19
C VAL A 150 15.07 -0.56 -3.00
N THR A 151 14.96 -0.49 -4.33
CA THR A 151 14.82 -1.66 -5.23
C THR A 151 15.87 -2.74 -4.97
N ALA A 152 17.13 -2.35 -4.79
CA ALA A 152 18.23 -3.29 -4.54
C ALA A 152 18.05 -4.15 -3.28
N ARG A 153 17.28 -3.68 -2.29
CA ARG A 153 16.98 -4.41 -1.06
C ARG A 153 16.04 -5.59 -1.29
N TYR A 154 15.13 -5.47 -2.26
CA TYR A 154 14.00 -6.38 -2.46
C TYR A 154 14.21 -7.39 -3.58
N THR A 155 15.36 -7.35 -4.26
CA THR A 155 15.71 -8.29 -5.34
C THR A 155 16.93 -9.13 -4.97
N ASN A 156 16.92 -10.39 -5.39
CA ASN A 156 18.08 -11.29 -5.39
C ASN A 156 18.81 -11.31 -6.75
N ASP A 157 18.30 -10.61 -7.76
CA ASP A 157 18.90 -10.44 -9.08
C ASP A 157 18.79 -8.97 -9.51
N TRP A 158 19.82 -8.20 -9.16
CA TRP A 158 19.89 -6.77 -9.47
C TRP A 158 20.04 -6.51 -10.98
N THR A 159 20.83 -7.33 -11.67
CA THR A 159 21.05 -7.20 -13.12
C THR A 159 19.74 -7.37 -13.88
N ALA A 160 18.94 -8.39 -13.55
CA ALA A 160 17.65 -8.59 -14.18
C ALA A 160 16.64 -7.51 -13.77
N ALA A 161 16.68 -7.02 -12.53
CA ALA A 161 15.83 -5.89 -12.11
C ALA A 161 16.13 -4.64 -12.93
N LEU A 162 17.41 -4.25 -13.05
CA LEU A 162 17.85 -3.13 -13.88
C LEU A 162 17.40 -3.27 -15.34
N ALA A 163 17.53 -4.46 -15.92
CA ALA A 163 17.11 -4.70 -17.30
C ALA A 163 15.60 -4.49 -17.54
N ARG A 164 14.77 -4.51 -16.48
CA ARG A 164 13.33 -4.24 -16.55
C ARG A 164 12.97 -2.78 -16.23
N ARG A 165 13.94 -1.91 -15.95
CA ARG A 165 13.71 -0.48 -15.64
C ARG A 165 13.78 0.33 -16.93
N ASP A 166 12.63 0.45 -17.61
CA ASP A 166 12.51 1.08 -18.93
C ASP A 166 11.62 2.33 -18.97
N LEU A 167 10.95 2.68 -17.87
CA LEU A 167 10.07 3.86 -17.79
C LEU A 167 10.85 5.18 -17.78
N VAL A 168 12.05 5.17 -17.19
CA VAL A 168 12.96 6.30 -17.06
C VAL A 168 14.40 5.79 -17.06
N THR A 169 15.35 6.62 -17.48
CA THR A 169 16.78 6.30 -17.34
C THR A 169 17.18 6.29 -15.86
N GLU A 170 18.19 5.51 -15.47
CA GLU A 170 18.67 5.50 -14.08
C GLU A 170 19.12 6.88 -13.60
N ALA A 171 19.72 7.69 -14.47
CA ALA A 171 20.06 9.08 -14.17
C ALA A 171 18.82 9.96 -13.95
N GLY A 172 17.78 9.77 -14.79
CA GLY A 172 16.50 10.46 -14.63
C GLY A 172 15.78 10.06 -13.34
N LEU A 173 15.78 8.76 -13.02
CA LEU A 173 15.23 8.25 -11.76
C LEU A 173 15.96 8.85 -10.56
N ALA A 174 17.30 8.85 -10.55
CA ALA A 174 18.10 9.42 -9.48
C ALA A 174 17.76 10.92 -9.27
N ALA A 175 17.59 11.67 -10.36
CA ALA A 175 17.20 13.08 -10.29
C ALA A 175 15.78 13.26 -9.71
N LEU A 176 14.81 12.44 -10.12
CA LEU A 176 13.44 12.47 -9.61
C LEU A 176 13.38 12.13 -8.12
N VAL A 177 14.08 11.07 -7.70
CA VAL A 177 14.17 10.64 -6.29
C VAL A 177 14.85 11.72 -5.45
N ALA A 178 15.95 12.31 -5.92
CA ALA A 178 16.64 13.39 -5.20
C ALA A 178 15.75 14.64 -5.04
N ALA A 179 15.00 15.01 -6.08
CA ALA A 179 14.05 16.12 -5.99
C ALA A 179 12.93 15.84 -4.98
N ALA A 180 12.38 14.62 -4.99
CA ALA A 180 11.36 14.21 -4.03
C ALA A 180 11.88 14.14 -2.59
N ASP A 181 13.10 13.64 -2.39
CA ASP A 181 13.78 13.61 -1.08
C ASP A 181 14.00 15.02 -0.53
N GLN A 182 14.44 15.95 -1.37
CA GLN A 182 14.61 17.35 -0.99
C GLN A 182 13.26 17.97 -0.56
N GLN A 183 12.19 17.73 -1.31
CA GLN A 183 10.85 18.20 -0.96
C GLN A 183 10.37 17.62 0.37
N ALA A 184 10.55 16.32 0.61
CA ALA A 184 10.18 15.67 1.87
C ALA A 184 10.93 16.27 3.07
N ARG A 185 12.23 16.54 2.93
CA ARG A 185 13.05 17.20 3.96
C ARG A 185 12.59 18.63 4.26
N MET A 186 12.08 19.36 3.27
CA MET A 186 11.61 20.74 3.44
C MET A 186 10.19 20.82 4.01
N ALA A 187 9.31 19.89 3.65
CA ALA A 187 7.92 19.85 4.12
C ALA A 187 7.81 19.46 5.60
N SER A 188 8.76 18.68 6.08
CA SER A 188 8.95 18.44 7.51
C SER A 188 9.56 19.69 8.13
N GLY A 189 8.74 20.51 8.79
CA GLY A 189 9.22 21.66 9.57
C GLY A 189 10.32 21.27 10.57
N PRO A 190 11.03 22.26 11.15
CA PRO A 190 12.15 22.03 12.07
C PRO A 190 11.80 21.06 13.20
#